data_AF-A0A4Y2BLJ9-F1
#
_entry.id   AF-A0A4Y2BLJ9-F1
#
_cell.length_a   1.000
_cell.length_b   1.000
_cell.length_c   1.000
_cell.angle_alpha   90.00
_cell.angle_beta   90.00
_cell.angle_gamma   90.00
#
_symmetry.space_group_name_H-M   'P 1'
#
loop_
_entity.id
_entity.type
_entity.pdbx_description
1 polymer ?
#
loop_
_entity_poly.entity_id
_entity_poly.type
_entity_poly.pdbx_seq_one_letter_code
_entity_poly.pdbx_strand_id
1 'polypeptide(L)'
;MFINLDGEMTGTKSFSGPIGTQLSKCEKLAVVNFKSVECEIPDIKRKILRKDLYCLLDISYTIKLGRSPEDLSVREPGAFSHSRWLMANRGLRLYLGIENPTDEHKILVSFILKSYMPVWFHIKKIKY
;
A
#
# COMPACT_ATOMS: atom_id res chain seq x y z
N MET A 1 -7.58 10.64 10.07
CA MET A 1 -7.91 9.52 9.15
C MET A 1 -7.57 8.17 9.76
N PHE A 2 -6.30 7.84 10.03
CA PHE A 2 -5.95 6.54 10.61
C PHE A 2 -6.57 6.29 12.00
N ILE A 3 -6.65 7.31 12.86
CA ILE A 3 -7.33 7.20 14.18
C ILE A 3 -8.81 6.80 14.03
N ASN A 4 -9.49 7.29 12.99
CA ASN A 4 -10.90 6.95 12.74
C ASN A 4 -11.05 5.53 12.16
N LEU A 5 -9.98 4.96 11.60
CA LEU A 5 -9.96 3.62 11.01
C LEU A 5 -9.47 2.56 11.99
N ASP A 6 -8.56 2.92 12.90
CA ASP A 6 -7.80 1.98 13.74
C ASP A 6 -7.82 2.33 15.24
N GLY A 7 -8.58 3.36 15.63
CA GLY A 7 -8.63 3.84 17.00
C GLY A 7 -7.37 4.57 17.45
N GLU A 8 -7.30 4.84 18.76
CA GLU A 8 -6.17 5.56 19.36
C GLU A 8 -4.94 4.63 19.46
N MET A 9 -3.82 5.05 18.90
CA MET A 9 -2.57 4.29 18.94
C MET A 9 -1.86 4.51 20.28
N THR A 10 -1.74 3.47 21.11
CA THR A 10 -0.96 3.54 22.34
C THR A 10 0.52 3.40 22.00
N GLY A 11 1.16 4.51 21.62
CA GLY A 11 2.63 4.62 21.42
C GLY A 11 3.09 4.80 19.97
N THR A 12 4.33 5.29 19.80
CA THR A 12 4.92 5.67 18.49
C THR A 12 5.26 4.49 17.57
N LYS A 13 5.14 3.25 18.06
CA LYS A 13 5.54 2.02 17.35
C LYS A 13 4.48 0.91 17.33
N SER A 14 3.40 1.06 18.09
CA SER A 14 2.42 -0.01 18.30
C SER A 14 1.12 0.33 17.59
N PHE A 15 0.91 -0.34 16.47
CA PHE A 15 -0.38 -0.50 15.85
C PHE A 15 -1.24 -1.40 16.73
N SER A 16 -2.07 -0.82 17.61
CA SER A 16 -2.89 -1.55 18.57
C SER A 16 -4.32 -1.80 18.09
N GLY A 17 -4.75 -1.14 17.01
CA GLY A 17 -6.08 -1.30 16.46
C GLY A 17 -6.25 -2.53 15.57
N PRO A 18 -7.50 -2.82 15.13
CA PRO A 18 -7.81 -3.99 14.29
C PRO A 18 -7.05 -4.00 12.97
N ILE A 19 -7.01 -2.88 12.25
CA ILE A 19 -6.31 -2.73 10.97
C ILE A 19 -4.81 -2.75 11.22
N GLY A 20 -4.36 -2.04 12.24
CA GLY A 20 -2.98 -1.97 12.64
C GLY A 20 -2.36 -3.34 12.95
N THR A 21 -3.11 -4.18 13.66
CA THR A 21 -2.71 -5.57 13.95
C THR A 21 -2.60 -6.39 12.66
N GLN A 22 -3.53 -6.23 11.72
CA GLN A 22 -3.48 -6.92 10.44
C GLN A 22 -2.30 -6.46 9.57
N LEU A 23 -1.98 -5.15 9.57
CA LEU A 23 -0.82 -4.59 8.89
C LEU A 23 0.50 -5.17 9.38
N SER A 24 0.58 -5.57 10.66
CA SER A 24 1.78 -6.25 11.20
C SER A 24 2.01 -7.65 10.62
N LYS A 25 0.95 -8.30 10.11
CA LYS A 25 0.98 -9.69 9.61
C LYS A 25 0.94 -9.78 8.08
N CYS A 26 0.75 -8.66 7.39
CA CYS A 26 0.49 -8.63 5.95
C CYS A 26 1.66 -9.09 5.07
N GLU A 27 2.90 -9.10 5.59
CA GLU A 27 4.09 -9.50 4.83
C GLU A 27 4.07 -10.97 4.41
N LYS A 28 3.36 -11.83 5.17
CA LYS A 28 3.28 -13.28 4.91
C LYS A 28 2.01 -13.70 4.17
N LEU A 29 1.16 -12.75 3.77
CA LEU A 29 -0.10 -13.07 3.12
C LEU A 29 0.14 -13.42 1.65
N ALA A 30 -0.37 -14.58 1.23
CA ALA A 30 -0.47 -14.90 -0.19
C ALA A 30 -1.47 -13.96 -0.85
N VAL A 31 -1.24 -13.65 -2.13
CA VAL A 31 -2.21 -12.88 -2.91
C VAL A 31 -3.43 -13.75 -3.18
N VAL A 32 -4.60 -13.23 -2.87
CA VAL A 32 -5.89 -13.89 -3.10
C VAL A 32 -6.67 -13.15 -4.19
N ASN A 33 -7.90 -13.59 -4.49
CA ASN A 33 -8.77 -12.84 -5.39
C ASN A 33 -9.18 -11.50 -4.76
N PHE A 34 -8.92 -10.40 -5.45
CA PHE A 34 -9.28 -9.04 -5.02
C PHE A 34 -10.01 -8.28 -6.12
N LYS A 35 -10.74 -7.23 -5.75
CA LYS A 35 -11.42 -6.35 -6.71
C LYS A 35 -10.48 -5.23 -7.17
N SER A 36 -10.57 -4.86 -8.43
CA SER A 36 -9.83 -3.70 -8.94
C SER A 36 -10.28 -2.41 -8.25
N VAL A 37 -9.33 -1.52 -7.96
CA VAL A 37 -9.64 -0.16 -7.49
C VAL A 37 -9.19 0.84 -8.54
N GLU A 38 -10.15 1.63 -9.04
CA GLU A 38 -9.84 2.70 -9.98
C GLU A 38 -8.92 3.74 -9.34
N CYS A 39 -7.81 4.06 -10.01
CA CYS A 39 -6.87 5.09 -9.59
C CYS A 39 -6.02 5.60 -10.75
N GLU A 40 -5.43 6.78 -10.57
CA GLU A 40 -4.42 7.31 -11.47
C GLU A 40 -3.05 6.77 -11.08
N ILE A 41 -2.39 6.10 -12.03
CA ILE A 41 -1.02 5.63 -11.84
C ILE A 41 -0.10 6.72 -12.38
N PRO A 42 0.78 7.30 -11.56
CA PRO A 42 1.66 8.37 -12.01
C PRO A 42 2.62 7.86 -13.09
N ASP A 43 2.67 8.60 -14.20
CA ASP A 43 3.64 8.34 -15.27
C ASP A 43 5.03 8.80 -14.84
N ILE A 44 5.80 7.88 -14.23
CA ILE A 44 7.16 8.13 -13.78
C ILE A 44 8.10 7.09 -14.37
N LYS A 45 9.27 7.54 -14.87
CA LYS A 45 10.27 6.65 -15.45
C LYS A 45 10.78 5.70 -14.37
N ARG A 46 10.55 4.39 -14.54
CA ARG A 46 10.96 3.36 -13.57
C ARG A 46 12.44 3.45 -13.16
N LYS A 47 13.31 3.86 -14.09
CA LYS A 47 14.76 4.02 -13.87
C LYS A 47 15.18 5.06 -12.81
N ILE A 48 14.31 6.01 -12.48
CA ILE A 48 14.60 7.03 -11.44
C ILE A 48 14.01 6.64 -10.07
N LEU A 49 13.30 5.51 -9.98
CA LEU A 49 12.70 5.04 -8.74
C LEU A 49 13.67 4.18 -7.95
N ARG A 50 13.74 4.44 -6.64
CA ARG A 50 14.35 3.52 -5.69
C ARG A 50 13.51 2.24 -5.60
N LYS A 51 14.15 1.14 -5.19
CA LYS A 51 13.54 -0.20 -5.12
C LYS A 51 12.24 -0.24 -4.31
N ASP A 52 12.19 0.54 -3.25
CA ASP A 52 11.06 0.67 -2.33
C ASP A 52 9.86 1.38 -2.99
N LEU A 53 10.11 2.46 -3.74
CA LEU A 53 9.10 3.17 -4.55
C LEU A 53 8.59 2.33 -5.73
N TYR A 54 9.48 1.54 -6.35
CA TYR A 54 9.10 0.61 -7.40
C TYR A 54 8.06 -0.40 -6.90
N CYS A 55 8.29 -0.99 -5.72
CA CYS A 55 7.39 -1.98 -5.13
C CYS A 55 5.96 -1.43 -4.96
N LEU A 56 5.84 -0.19 -4.47
CA LEU A 56 4.51 0.42 -4.33
C LEU A 56 3.81 0.65 -5.67
N LEU A 57 4.55 1.17 -6.67
CA LEU A 57 3.98 1.45 -7.98
C LEU A 57 3.43 0.18 -8.63
N ASP A 58 4.16 -0.93 -8.49
CA ASP A 58 3.81 -2.24 -9.03
C ASP A 58 2.54 -2.82 -8.38
N ILE A 59 2.46 -2.75 -7.05
CA ILE A 59 1.27 -3.16 -6.30
C ILE A 59 0.07 -2.28 -6.66
N SER A 60 0.27 -0.97 -6.81
CA SER A 60 -0.79 -0.04 -7.19
C SER A 60 -1.33 -0.33 -8.58
N TYR A 61 -0.44 -0.65 -9.52
CA TYR A 61 -0.81 -1.07 -10.88
C TYR A 61 -1.59 -2.39 -10.88
N THR A 62 -1.15 -3.35 -10.07
CA THR A 62 -1.83 -4.64 -9.86
C THR A 62 -3.24 -4.48 -9.34
N ILE A 63 -3.41 -3.65 -8.30
CA ILE A 63 -4.73 -3.33 -7.74
C ILE A 63 -5.59 -2.64 -8.80
N LYS A 64 -5.04 -1.73 -9.60
CA LYS A 64 -5.79 -1.08 -10.68
C LYS A 64 -6.28 -2.07 -11.73
N LEU A 65 -5.44 -3.02 -12.13
CA LEU A 65 -5.79 -4.03 -13.14
C LEU A 65 -6.70 -5.13 -12.60
N GLY A 66 -6.80 -5.32 -11.29
CA GLY A 66 -7.56 -6.42 -10.71
C GLY A 66 -6.93 -7.79 -10.94
N ARG A 67 -5.63 -7.85 -11.28
CA ARG A 67 -4.92 -9.10 -11.60
C ARG A 67 -3.52 -9.07 -11.03
N SER A 68 -3.17 -10.07 -10.23
CA SER A 68 -1.81 -10.25 -9.73
C SER A 68 -0.99 -11.09 -10.71
N PRO A 69 0.19 -10.64 -11.16
CA PRO A 69 1.23 -11.56 -11.59
C PRO A 69 1.62 -12.50 -10.43
N GLU A 70 1.98 -13.73 -10.76
CA GLU A 70 2.31 -14.81 -9.82
C GLU A 70 3.55 -14.48 -8.94
N ASP A 71 4.37 -13.50 -9.35
CA ASP A 71 5.64 -13.12 -8.71
C ASP A 71 5.53 -12.02 -7.63
N LEU A 72 4.36 -11.39 -7.45
CA LEU A 72 4.18 -10.28 -6.51
C LEU A 72 4.34 -10.68 -5.04
N SER A 73 3.97 -11.91 -4.71
CA SER A 73 4.12 -12.48 -3.37
C SER A 73 5.60 -12.63 -2.98
N VAL A 74 6.48 -12.83 -3.95
CA VAL A 74 7.92 -13.11 -3.76
C VAL A 74 8.73 -11.82 -3.58
N ARG A 75 8.22 -10.67 -4.04
CA ARG A 75 8.95 -9.42 -3.97
C ARG A 75 8.91 -8.88 -2.54
N GLU A 76 9.90 -9.23 -1.73
CA GLU A 76 10.06 -8.68 -0.38
C GLU A 76 10.05 -7.14 -0.43
N PRO A 77 9.22 -6.50 0.41
CA PRO A 77 9.32 -5.07 0.63
C PRO A 77 10.70 -4.79 1.25
N GLY A 78 11.68 -4.43 0.42
CA GLY A 78 13.00 -4.06 0.91
C GLY A 78 12.90 -2.98 2.00
N ALA A 79 13.90 -2.88 2.87
CA ALA A 79 13.88 -1.94 3.99
C ALA A 79 13.51 -0.52 3.52
N PHE A 80 12.27 -0.10 3.83
CA PHE A 80 11.79 1.24 3.50
C PHE A 80 12.49 2.25 4.40
N SER A 81 13.17 3.23 3.81
CA SER A 81 13.85 4.29 4.57
C SER A 81 12.87 5.26 5.27
N HIS A 82 11.56 5.12 5.02
CA HIS A 82 10.53 6.03 5.48
C HIS A 82 9.31 5.26 5.98
N SER A 83 8.93 5.50 7.24
CA SER A 83 7.81 4.83 7.91
C SER A 83 6.47 4.96 7.17
N ARG A 84 6.20 6.10 6.53
CA ARG A 84 4.96 6.32 5.78
C ARG A 84 4.85 5.45 4.52
N TRP A 85 5.97 5.17 3.83
CA TRP A 85 5.98 4.30 2.66
C TRP A 85 5.76 2.85 3.01
N LEU A 86 6.38 2.41 4.11
CA LEU A 86 6.15 1.09 4.66
C LEU A 86 4.68 0.88 4.95
N MET A 87 4.02 1.87 5.57
CA MET A 87 2.59 1.81 5.88
C MET A 87 1.70 1.76 4.64
N ALA A 88 2.00 2.57 3.62
CA ALA A 88 1.27 2.50 2.35
C ALA A 88 1.43 1.14 1.68
N ASN A 89 2.65 0.59 1.65
CA ASN A 89 2.91 -0.73 1.07
C ASN A 89 2.17 -1.83 1.82
N ARG A 90 2.25 -1.83 3.16
CA ARG A 90 1.53 -2.79 4.01
C ARG A 90 0.03 -2.71 3.82
N GLY A 91 -0.54 -1.50 3.70
CA GLY A 91 -1.97 -1.31 3.44
C GLY A 91 -2.43 -1.91 2.12
N LEU A 92 -1.67 -1.69 1.04
CA LEU A 92 -2.00 -2.27 -0.26
C LEU A 92 -1.80 -3.78 -0.30
N ARG A 93 -0.74 -4.31 0.33
CA ARG A 93 -0.52 -5.77 0.44
C ARG A 93 -1.60 -6.46 1.26
N LEU A 94 -2.04 -5.83 2.34
CA LEU A 94 -3.13 -6.34 3.15
C LEU A 94 -4.39 -6.51 2.29
N TYR A 95 -4.71 -5.55 1.43
CA TYR A 95 -5.85 -5.65 0.50
C TYR A 95 -5.71 -6.79 -0.50
N LEU A 96 -4.50 -7.04 -1.02
CA LEU A 96 -4.23 -8.17 -1.91
C LEU A 96 -4.34 -9.53 -1.21
N GLY A 97 -4.16 -9.57 0.11
CA GLY A 97 -4.14 -10.79 0.91
C GLY A 97 -5.44 -11.10 1.67
N ILE A 98 -6.52 -10.33 1.45
CA ILE A 98 -7.82 -10.54 2.09
C ILE A 98 -8.89 -10.79 1.02
N GLU A 99 -9.61 -11.91 1.14
CA GLU A 99 -10.69 -12.27 0.20
C GLU A 99 -11.91 -11.35 0.31
N ASN A 100 -12.24 -10.94 1.55
CA ASN A 100 -13.42 -10.14 1.87
C ASN A 100 -13.02 -8.83 2.57
N PRO A 101 -12.52 -7.82 1.84
CA PRO A 101 -12.10 -6.56 2.43
C PRO A 101 -13.31 -5.78 2.97
N THR A 102 -13.23 -5.35 4.24
CA THR A 102 -14.22 -4.45 4.86
C THR A 102 -14.17 -3.05 4.23
N ASP A 103 -15.13 -2.19 4.56
CA ASP A 103 -15.17 -0.83 4.03
C ASP A 103 -13.99 0.02 4.51
N GLU A 104 -13.49 -0.21 5.72
CA GLU A 104 -12.28 0.43 6.24
C GLU A 104 -11.04 0.05 5.40
N HIS A 105 -10.93 -1.21 4.96
CA HIS A 105 -9.87 -1.63 4.05
C HIS A 105 -9.97 -0.89 2.72
N LYS A 106 -11.18 -0.81 2.15
CA LYS A 106 -11.41 -0.10 0.88
C LYS A 106 -11.11 1.40 1.01
N ILE A 107 -11.49 2.02 2.12
CA ILE A 107 -11.21 3.44 2.41
C ILE A 107 -9.69 3.66 2.50
N LEU A 108 -8.97 2.80 3.22
CA LEU A 108 -7.52 2.86 3.34
C LEU A 108 -6.83 2.76 1.98
N VAL A 109 -7.20 1.75 1.18
CA VAL A 109 -6.63 1.50 -0.14
C VAL A 109 -6.95 2.65 -1.10
N SER A 110 -8.20 3.10 -1.12
CA SER A 110 -8.64 4.24 -1.92
C SER A 110 -7.85 5.49 -1.57
N PHE A 111 -7.65 5.78 -0.29
CA PHE A 111 -6.83 6.91 0.15
C PHE A 111 -5.38 6.81 -0.29
N ILE A 112 -4.77 5.63 -0.14
CA ILE A 112 -3.39 5.41 -0.57
C ILE A 112 -3.26 5.66 -2.07
N LEU A 113 -4.14 5.07 -2.88
CA LEU A 113 -4.06 5.11 -4.34
C LEU A 113 -4.49 6.46 -4.95
N LYS A 114 -5.54 7.10 -4.40
CA LYS A 114 -6.15 8.31 -5.00
C LYS A 114 -5.61 9.60 -4.39
N SER A 115 -5.08 9.58 -3.18
CA SER A 115 -4.64 10.81 -2.49
C SER A 115 -3.17 10.77 -2.14
N TYR A 116 -2.71 9.76 -1.40
CA TYR A 116 -1.33 9.74 -0.90
C TYR A 116 -0.30 9.54 -2.00
N MET A 117 -0.51 8.53 -2.86
CA MET A 117 0.41 8.17 -3.92
C MET A 117 0.60 9.29 -4.95
N PRO A 118 -0.47 9.88 -5.56
CA PRO A 118 -0.30 10.93 -6.57
C PRO A 118 0.42 12.16 -6.03
N VAL A 119 0.06 12.62 -4.82
CA VAL A 119 0.70 13.78 -4.16
C VAL A 119 2.19 13.55 -3.98
N TRP A 120 2.59 12.36 -3.54
CA TRP A 120 4.01 12.10 -3.34
C TRP A 120 4.81 12.01 -4.64
N PHE A 121 4.27 11.32 -5.65
CA PHE A 121 4.94 11.24 -6.94
C PHE A 121 5.04 12.61 -7.59
N HIS A 122 4.06 13.49 -7.40
CA HIS A 122 4.15 14.89 -7.78
C HIS A 122 5.29 15.63 -7.07
N ILE A 123 5.40 15.49 -5.73
CA ILE A 123 6.52 16.08 -4.96
C ILE A 123 7.88 15.55 -5.43
N LYS A 124 7.97 14.25 -5.74
CA LYS A 124 9.21 13.65 -6.23
C LYS A 124 9.59 14.16 -7.63
N LYS A 125 8.62 14.34 -8.53
CA LYS A 125 8.84 14.94 -9.86
C LYS A 125 9.28 16.41 -9.79
N ILE A 126 8.90 17.17 -8.76
CA ILE A 126 9.36 18.55 -8.60
C ILE A 126 10.81 18.60 -8.11
N LYS A 127 11.26 17.58 -7.36
CA LYS A 127 12.60 17.54 -6.76
C LYS A 127 13.70 16.99 -7.68
N TYR A 128 13.35 16.46 -8.85
CA TYR A 128 14.26 15.83 -9.81
C TYR A 128 13.80 16.09 -11.24
#